data_AF-A0A420YVA3-F1
#
_entry.id   AF-A0A420YVA3-F1
#
_cell.length_a   1.000
_cell.length_b   1.000
_cell.length_c   1.000
_cell.angle_alpha   90.00
_cell.angle_beta   90.00
_cell.angle_gamma   90.00
#
_symmetry.space_group_name_H-M   'P 1'
#
loop_
_entity.id
_entity.type
_entity.pdbx_description
1 polymer ?
#
loop_
_entity_poly.entity_id
_entity_poly.type
_entity_poly.pdbx_seq_one_letter_code
_entity_poly.pdbx_strand_id
1 'polypeptide(L)'
;MELVVRLFQLNSIPLILFYYFWGVNLLLFILMGMDKRAARRKKWRIPERRLLTLGMIGGGFGGILGMIIFHHKTHRIYFTICYVVNIICWGIAFLYFTKQF
;
A
#
# COMPACT_ATOMS: atom_id res chain seq x y z
N MET A 1 -19.01 13.17 29.42
CA MET A 1 -19.31 12.42 28.18
C MET A 1 -18.19 12.55 27.14
N GLU A 2 -17.59 13.72 26.95
CA GLU A 2 -16.48 13.91 25.97
C GLU A 2 -15.26 13.01 26.19
N LEU A 3 -14.92 12.69 27.44
CA LEU A 3 -13.75 11.87 27.78
C LEU A 3 -13.94 10.40 27.39
N VAL A 4 -15.16 9.86 27.54
CA VAL A 4 -15.50 8.49 27.11
C VAL A 4 -15.53 8.39 25.59
N VAL A 5 -16.04 9.42 24.90
CA VAL A 5 -16.03 9.50 23.43
C VAL A 5 -14.59 9.57 22.91
N ARG A 6 -13.70 10.34 23.55
CA ARG A 6 -12.27 10.40 23.20
C ARG A 6 -11.54 9.07 23.41
N LEU A 7 -11.81 8.35 24.51
CA LEU A 7 -11.22 7.03 24.76
C LEU A 7 -11.68 5.97 23.74
N PHE A 8 -12.95 6.03 23.31
CA PHE A 8 -13.47 5.16 22.26
C PHE A 8 -12.90 5.49 20.88
N GLN A 9 -12.75 6.78 20.56
CA GLN A 9 -12.07 7.23 19.33
C GLN A 9 -10.58 6.84 19.32
N LEU A 10 -9.85 7.03 20.41
CA LEU A 10 -8.43 6.68 20.53
C LEU A 10 -8.18 5.18 20.32
N ASN A 11 -9.07 4.30 20.79
CA ASN A 11 -8.96 2.86 20.56
C ASN A 11 -9.38 2.41 19.15
N SER A 12 -10.22 3.19 18.47
CA SER A 12 -10.75 2.84 17.15
C SER A 12 -9.88 3.34 15.99
N ILE A 13 -9.19 4.47 16.16
CA ILE A 13 -8.27 5.04 15.17
C ILE A 13 -7.20 4.04 14.69
N PRO A 14 -6.46 3.32 15.56
CA PRO A 14 -5.44 2.36 15.10
C PRO A 14 -6.05 1.19 14.32
N LEU A 15 -7.26 0.73 14.70
CA LEU A 15 -7.97 -0.33 13.97
C LEU A 15 -8.39 0.12 12.56
N ILE A 16 -8.91 1.34 12.42
CA ILE A 16 -9.30 1.90 11.12
C ILE A 16 -8.07 2.04 10.20
N LEU A 17 -6.95 2.52 10.74
CA LEU A 17 -5.69 2.62 9.99
C LEU A 17 -5.15 1.25 9.58
N PHE A 18 -5.29 0.24 10.44
CA PHE A 18 -4.90 -1.13 10.12
C PHE A 18 -5.71 -1.73 8.97
N TYR A 19 -7.04 -1.61 9.00
CA TYR A 19 -7.91 -2.07 7.91
C TYR A 19 -7.66 -1.30 6.62
N TYR A 20 -7.48 0.02 6.71
CA TYR A 20 -7.14 0.85 5.56
C TYR A 20 -5.82 0.39 4.91
N PHE A 21 -4.76 0.18 5.71
CA PHE A 21 -3.47 -0.29 5.23
C PHE A 21 -3.59 -1.64 4.51
N TRP A 22 -4.26 -2.62 5.12
CA TRP A 22 -4.50 -3.92 4.49
C TRP A 22 -5.33 -3.81 3.20
N GLY A 23 -6.38 -2.99 3.20
CA GLY A 23 -7.23 -2.77 2.04
C GLY A 23 -6.47 -2.18 0.84
N VAL A 24 -5.66 -1.15 1.07
CA VAL A 24 -4.86 -0.51 0.00
C VAL A 24 -3.79 -1.45 -0.55
N ASN A 25 -3.11 -2.21 0.31
CA ASN A 25 -2.12 -3.19 -0.12
C ASN A 25 -2.76 -4.32 -0.96
N LEU A 26 -3.90 -4.86 -0.53
CA LEU A 26 -4.63 -5.88 -1.26
C LEU A 26 -5.15 -5.34 -2.61
N LEU A 27 -5.70 -4.12 -2.62
CA LEU A 27 -6.19 -3.47 -3.85
C LEU A 27 -5.05 -3.30 -4.86
N LEU A 28 -3.89 -2.80 -4.44
CA LEU A 28 -2.74 -2.64 -5.33
C LEU A 28 -2.25 -3.98 -5.88
N PHE A 29 -2.21 -5.02 -5.03
CA PHE A 29 -1.84 -6.38 -5.43
C PHE A 29 -2.78 -6.92 -6.51
N ILE A 30 -4.10 -6.77 -6.33
CA ILE A 30 -5.11 -7.21 -7.30
C ILE A 30 -4.96 -6.43 -8.62
N LEU A 31 -4.76 -5.12 -8.57
CA LEU A 31 -4.57 -4.30 -9.78
C LEU A 31 -3.34 -4.73 -10.57
N MET A 32 -2.23 -5.08 -9.90
CA MET A 32 -1.05 -5.63 -10.56
C MET A 32 -1.33 -6.99 -11.22
N GLY A 33 -2.07 -7.87 -10.54
CA GLY A 33 -2.49 -9.16 -11.11
C GLY A 33 -3.42 -8.98 -12.32
N MET A 34 -4.34 -8.02 -12.24
CA MET A 34 -5.22 -7.64 -13.35
C MET A 34 -4.43 -7.11 -14.54
N ASP A 35 -3.41 -6.28 -14.31
CA ASP A 35 -2.55 -5.75 -15.38
C ASP A 35 -1.81 -6.88 -16.11
N LYS A 36 -1.26 -7.87 -15.37
CA LYS A 36 -0.66 -9.07 -15.97
C LYS A 36 -1.66 -9.89 -16.77
N ARG A 37 -2.90 -10.04 -16.26
CA ARG A 37 -3.96 -10.76 -16.99
C ARG A 37 -4.40 -10.01 -18.24
N ALA A 38 -4.49 -8.69 -18.20
CA ALA A 38 -4.78 -7.84 -19.34
C ALA A 38 -3.68 -7.93 -20.41
N ALA A 39 -2.40 -7.96 -20.00
CA ALA A 39 -1.27 -8.16 -20.90
C ALA A 39 -1.34 -9.50 -21.65
N ARG A 40 -1.74 -10.60 -20.98
CA ARG A 40 -1.93 -11.91 -21.63
C ARG A 40 -3.11 -11.93 -22.60
N ARG A 41 -4.17 -11.17 -22.31
CA ARG A 41 -5.40 -11.13 -23.11
C ARG A 41 -5.39 -10.03 -24.19
N LYS A 42 -4.24 -9.38 -24.44
CA LYS A 42 -4.09 -8.21 -25.32
C LYS A 42 -5.15 -7.12 -25.08
N LYS A 43 -5.60 -6.97 -23.83
CA LYS A 43 -6.54 -5.93 -23.41
C LYS A 43 -5.79 -4.67 -22.99
N TRP A 44 -6.54 -3.58 -22.84
CA TRP A 44 -6.03 -2.30 -22.34
C TRP A 44 -5.30 -2.48 -21.01
N ARG A 45 -4.04 -2.00 -20.94
CA ARG A 45 -3.19 -2.07 -19.74
C ARG A 45 -3.49 -0.90 -18.80
N ILE A 46 -3.32 -1.13 -17.49
CA ILE A 46 -3.53 -0.10 -16.49
C ILE A 46 -2.38 0.92 -16.59
N PRO A 47 -2.66 2.24 -16.65
CA PRO A 47 -1.61 3.25 -16.72
C PRO A 47 -0.74 3.22 -15.47
N GLU A 48 0.59 3.30 -15.67
CA GLU A 48 1.60 3.22 -14.60
C GLU A 48 1.37 4.23 -13.48
N ARG A 49 0.87 5.41 -13.84
CA ARG A 49 0.56 6.49 -12.90
C ARG A 49 -0.42 6.04 -11.81
N ARG A 50 -1.45 5.25 -12.15
CA ARG A 50 -2.45 4.78 -11.16
C ARG A 50 -1.84 3.82 -10.15
N LEU A 51 -0.97 2.91 -10.62
CA LEU A 51 -0.27 1.95 -9.76
C LEU A 51 0.69 2.68 -8.82
N LEU A 52 1.44 3.66 -9.34
CA LEU A 52 2.33 4.50 -8.53
C LEU A 52 1.56 5.32 -7.48
N THR A 53 0.45 5.96 -7.86
CA THR A 53 -0.34 6.73 -6.90
C THR A 53 -0.89 5.86 -5.77
N LEU A 54 -1.40 4.65 -6.08
CA LEU A 54 -1.85 3.73 -5.02
C LEU A 54 -0.71 3.25 -4.13
N GLY A 55 0.48 3.02 -4.70
CA GLY A 55 1.68 2.71 -3.91
C GLY A 55 2.07 3.84 -2.96
N MET A 56 2.03 5.10 -3.42
CA MET A 56 2.32 6.27 -2.59
C MET A 56 1.30 6.46 -1.46
N ILE A 57 0.03 6.14 -1.70
CA ILE A 57 -1.06 6.30 -0.72
C ILE A 57 -0.93 5.30 0.45
N GLY A 58 -0.18 4.20 0.30
CA GLY A 58 0.03 3.21 1.35
C GLY A 58 0.14 1.77 0.88
N GLY A 59 0.18 1.54 -0.44
CA GLY A 59 0.27 0.20 -1.02
C GLY A 59 1.69 -0.35 -1.15
N GLY A 60 2.73 0.26 -0.55
CA GLY A 60 4.13 -0.12 -0.78
C GLY A 60 4.39 -1.64 -0.65
N PHE A 61 3.82 -2.27 0.38
CA PHE A 61 4.01 -3.71 0.64
C PHE A 61 3.33 -4.59 -0.44
N GLY A 62 2.07 -4.30 -0.77
CA GLY A 62 1.30 -4.97 -1.81
C GLY A 62 1.87 -4.76 -3.20
N GLY A 63 2.52 -3.61 -3.44
CA GLY A 63 3.23 -3.29 -4.67
C GLY A 63 4.48 -4.14 -4.87
N ILE A 64 5.31 -4.29 -3.83
CA ILE A 64 6.50 -5.17 -3.88
C ILE A 64 6.07 -6.63 -4.02
N LEU A 65 5.08 -7.09 -3.24
CA LEU A 65 4.51 -8.43 -3.35
C LEU A 65 3.99 -8.70 -4.77
N GLY A 66 3.26 -7.74 -5.35
CA GLY A 66 2.77 -7.84 -6.71
C GLY A 66 3.90 -7.90 -7.74
N MET A 67 4.98 -7.13 -7.56
CA MET A 67 6.16 -7.21 -8.44
C MET A 67 6.84 -8.56 -8.39
N ILE A 68 7.07 -9.10 -7.20
CA ILE A 68 7.74 -10.39 -7.01
C ILE A 68 6.87 -11.53 -7.57
N ILE A 69 5.59 -11.58 -7.20
CA ILE A 69 4.69 -12.68 -7.62
C ILE A 69 4.39 -12.62 -9.11
N PHE A 70 4.08 -11.43 -9.63
CA PHE A 70 3.71 -11.29 -11.03
C PHE A 70 4.92 -11.11 -11.95
N HIS A 71 6.14 -10.94 -11.43
CA HIS A 71 7.35 -10.59 -12.22
C HIS A 71 7.04 -9.46 -13.22
N HIS A 72 6.19 -8.53 -12.79
CA HIS A 72 5.59 -7.53 -13.66
C HIS A 72 6.26 -6.18 -13.39
N LYS A 73 6.87 -5.60 -14.43
CA LYS A 73 7.55 -4.30 -14.40
C LYS A 73 8.67 -4.16 -13.36
N THR A 74 9.39 -5.25 -13.08
CA THR A 74 10.59 -5.26 -12.22
C THR A 74 11.75 -4.42 -12.78
N HIS A 75 11.75 -4.16 -14.09
CA HIS A 75 12.81 -3.40 -14.78
C HIS A 75 12.68 -1.88 -14.63
N ARG A 76 11.59 -1.38 -14.05
CA ARG A 76 11.37 0.05 -13.84
C ARG A 76 11.73 0.42 -12.41
N ILE A 77 12.94 0.93 -12.23
CA ILE A 77 13.52 1.21 -10.91
C ILE A 77 12.66 2.20 -10.10
N TYR A 78 12.03 3.18 -10.76
CA TYR A 78 11.17 4.19 -10.10
C TYR A 78 10.00 3.58 -9.32
N PHE A 79 9.52 2.43 -9.78
CA PHE A 79 8.43 1.68 -9.18
C PHE A 79 8.88 1.00 -7.88
N THR A 80 10.06 0.36 -7.91
CA THR A 80 10.69 -0.24 -6.72
C THR A 80 11.05 0.83 -5.69
N ILE A 81 11.66 1.94 -6.11
CA ILE A 81 12.01 3.06 -5.23
C ILE A 81 10.77 3.59 -4.52
N CYS A 82 9.69 3.85 -5.26
CA CYS A 82 8.46 4.40 -4.68
C CYS A 82 7.90 3.51 -3.57
N TYR A 83 7.88 2.19 -3.77
CA TYR A 83 7.34 1.27 -2.77
C TYR A 83 8.28 1.05 -1.58
N VAL A 84 9.59 0.97 -1.82
CA VAL A 84 10.59 0.85 -0.75
C VAL A 84 10.58 2.10 0.13
N VAL A 85 10.57 3.29 -0.47
CA VAL A 85 10.45 4.57 0.27
C VAL A 85 9.17 4.58 1.09
N ASN A 86 8.04 4.14 0.53
CA ASN A 86 6.78 4.08 1.27
C ASN A 86 6.87 3.16 2.51
N ILE A 87 7.46 1.97 2.37
CA ILE A 87 7.67 1.03 3.48
C ILE A 87 8.60 1.64 4.55
N ILE A 88 9.68 2.29 4.14
CA ILE A 88 10.60 2.95 5.07
C ILE A 88 9.89 4.08 5.84
N CYS A 89 9.11 4.92 5.15
CA CYS A 89 8.34 5.98 5.79
C CYS A 89 7.35 5.42 6.83
N TRP A 90 6.61 4.36 6.48
CA TRP A 90 5.68 3.71 7.41
C TRP A 90 6.40 3.03 8.57
N GLY A 91 7.54 2.39 8.33
CA GLY A 91 8.37 1.78 9.37
C GLY A 91 8.92 2.82 10.36
N ILE A 92 9.41 3.96 9.86
CA ILE A 92 9.88 5.08 10.70
C ILE A 92 8.71 5.65 11.52
N ALA A 93 7.55 5.89 10.90
CA ALA A 93 6.36 6.38 11.59
C ALA A 93 5.91 5.42 12.71
N PHE A 94 5.96 4.11 12.46
CA PHE A 94 5.68 3.09 13.46
C PHE A 94 6.68 3.12 14.63
N LEU A 95 7.98 3.23 14.34
CA LEU A 95 9.01 3.34 15.38
C LEU A 95 8.82 4.58 16.27
N TYR A 96 8.49 5.74 15.69
CA TYR A 96 8.15 6.93 16.47
C TYR A 96 6.95 6.70 17.38
N PHE A 97 5.91 6.02 16.88
CA PHE A 97 4.74 5.70 17.68
C PHE A 97 5.07 4.77 18.85
N THR A 98 5.91 3.76 18.64
CA THR A 98 6.34 2.83 19.71
C THR A 98 7.26 3.44 20.76
N LYS A 99 8.00 4.51 20.43
CA LYS A 99 8.85 5.21 21.41
C LYS A 99 8.08 6.21 22.27
N GLN A 100 6.87 6.57 21.86
CA GLN A 100 6.02 7.54 22.55
C GLN A 100 5.18 6.89 23.68
N PHE A 101 5.11 5.56 23.70
CA PHE A 101 4.49 4.73 24.73
C PHE A 101 5.56 4.03 25.58
#